data_AF-A0A6J6LDC8-F1
#
_entry.id   AF-A0A6J6LDC8-F1
#
_cell.length_a   1.000
_cell.length_b   1.000
_cell.length_c   1.000
_cell.angle_alpha   90.00
_cell.angle_beta   90.00
_cell.angle_gamma   90.00
#
_symmetry.space_group_name_H-M   'P 1'
#
loop_
_entity.id
_entity.type
_entity.pdbx_description
1 polymer ?
#
loop_
_entity_poly.entity_id
_entity_poly.type
_entity_poly.pdbx_seq_one_letter_code
_entity_poly.pdbx_strand_id
1 'polypeptide(L)'
;MDSVDIVIMCIPADETSGAGDLFISAEIAKHPRAKKFAVITKTDLISKEKLALRLTGIMALAQGFVWDEIIPVSAAIHNQIDLLNQLIGDNLPVGPAYYPAGTTSDQAIEQLICEYIREAALQDVREELPHSIMVTIDEFGEREEKGSRPFYDVHATIHVERDSQRAILLGHQGSRLKEIGIRARADIERALVAKIFLGLHIKVSKEWQRDPKLLERLGFGDNH
;
A
#
# COMPACT_ATOMS: atom_id res chain seq x y z
N MET A 1 11.80 -11.16 -12.77
CA MET A 1 10.37 -11.42 -12.53
C MET A 1 9.87 -12.57 -13.42
N ASP A 2 10.47 -13.76 -13.33
CA ASP A 2 10.12 -14.93 -14.16
C ASP A 2 9.14 -15.92 -13.49
N SER A 3 8.55 -15.52 -12.37
CA SER A 3 7.74 -16.35 -11.48
C SER A 3 6.41 -15.70 -11.10
N VAL A 4 5.73 -15.06 -12.05
CA VAL A 4 4.41 -14.44 -11.81
C VAL A 4 3.34 -15.29 -12.50
N ASP A 5 2.39 -15.79 -11.71
CA ASP A 5 1.27 -16.61 -12.20
C ASP A 5 0.09 -15.76 -12.68
N ILE A 6 -0.22 -14.66 -11.99
CA ILE A 6 -1.32 -13.73 -12.35
C ILE A 6 -0.82 -12.28 -12.23
N VAL A 7 -1.13 -11.46 -13.22
CA VAL A 7 -0.93 -10.02 -13.22
C VAL A 7 -2.29 -9.33 -13.21
N ILE A 8 -2.51 -8.46 -12.23
CA ILE A 8 -3.75 -7.71 -12.05
C ILE A 8 -3.50 -6.24 -12.36
N MET A 9 -4.19 -5.70 -13.35
CA MET A 9 -4.19 -4.27 -13.66
C MET A 9 -5.45 -3.61 -13.08
N CYS A 10 -5.28 -2.76 -12.08
CA CYS A 10 -6.37 -2.00 -11.49
C CYS A 10 -6.61 -0.70 -12.26
N ILE A 11 -7.84 -0.49 -12.72
CA ILE A 11 -8.21 0.67 -13.54
C ILE A 11 -9.47 1.33 -12.96
N PRO A 12 -9.44 2.62 -12.59
CA PRO A 12 -10.63 3.29 -12.06
C PRO A 12 -11.74 3.44 -13.11
N ALA A 13 -12.99 3.18 -12.68
CA ALA A 13 -14.18 3.25 -13.52
C ALA A 13 -14.58 4.70 -13.88
N ASP A 14 -14.28 5.64 -12.98
CA ASP A 14 -14.63 7.06 -13.05
C ASP A 14 -13.64 7.92 -13.84
N GLU A 15 -12.58 7.32 -14.36
CA GLU A 15 -11.51 8.00 -15.12
C GLU A 15 -11.40 7.41 -16.54
N THR A 16 -10.90 8.20 -17.48
CA THR A 16 -10.60 7.72 -18.85
C THR A 16 -9.20 7.13 -18.90
N SER A 17 -9.01 6.09 -19.72
CA SER A 17 -7.66 5.55 -19.91
C SER A 17 -6.74 6.48 -20.68
N GLY A 18 -5.48 6.53 -20.27
CA GLY A 18 -4.45 7.39 -20.84
C GLY A 18 -3.17 6.66 -21.23
N ALA A 19 -2.12 7.44 -21.53
CA ALA A 19 -0.83 6.91 -21.95
C ALA A 19 -0.17 6.00 -20.88
N GLY A 20 -0.41 6.28 -19.59
CA GLY A 20 0.07 5.44 -18.49
C GLY A 20 -0.52 4.03 -18.51
N ASP A 21 -1.83 3.91 -18.78
CA ASP A 21 -2.49 2.60 -18.88
C ASP A 21 -1.95 1.79 -20.07
N LEU A 22 -1.73 2.45 -21.20
CA LEU A 22 -1.15 1.83 -22.39
C LEU A 22 0.29 1.34 -22.12
N PHE A 23 1.08 2.14 -21.42
CA PHE A 23 2.43 1.76 -21.02
C PHE A 23 2.41 0.52 -20.11
N ILE A 24 1.57 0.52 -19.06
CA ILE A 24 1.43 -0.62 -18.15
C ILE A 24 0.98 -1.86 -18.92
N SER A 25 -0.02 -1.74 -19.79
CA SER A 25 -0.48 -2.84 -20.64
C SER A 25 0.65 -3.43 -21.50
N ALA A 26 1.49 -2.58 -22.10
CA ALA A 26 2.65 -3.03 -22.87
C ALA A 26 3.70 -3.75 -22.01
N GLU A 27 3.90 -3.34 -20.75
CA GLU A 27 4.75 -4.08 -19.81
C GLU A 27 4.16 -5.44 -19.43
N ILE A 28 2.84 -5.50 -19.17
CA ILE A 28 2.12 -6.75 -18.89
C ILE A 28 2.26 -7.75 -20.05
N ALA A 29 2.23 -7.27 -21.30
CA ALA A 29 2.38 -8.10 -22.49
C ALA A 29 3.71 -8.87 -22.54
N LYS A 30 4.76 -8.39 -21.86
CA LYS A 30 6.08 -9.05 -21.76
C LYS A 30 6.05 -10.31 -20.88
N HIS A 31 4.96 -10.56 -20.16
CA HIS A 31 4.76 -11.74 -19.31
C HIS A 31 3.74 -12.70 -19.93
N PRO A 32 4.06 -13.41 -21.04
CA PRO A 32 3.10 -14.22 -21.76
C PRO A 32 2.54 -15.41 -20.96
N ARG A 33 3.28 -15.91 -19.96
CA ARG A 33 2.88 -17.05 -19.12
C ARG A 33 1.88 -16.70 -18.01
N ALA A 34 1.89 -15.45 -17.52
CA ALA A 34 0.98 -15.04 -16.45
C ALA A 34 -0.45 -14.93 -16.97
N LYS A 35 -1.46 -15.14 -16.13
CA LYS A 35 -2.85 -14.76 -16.41
C LYS A 35 -3.01 -13.25 -16.27
N LYS A 36 -3.84 -12.62 -17.09
CA LYS A 36 -4.01 -11.16 -17.12
C LYS A 36 -5.43 -10.79 -16.71
N PHE A 37 -5.55 -10.10 -15.59
CA PHE A 37 -6.82 -9.67 -15.04
C PHE A 37 -6.91 -8.15 -15.13
N ALA A 38 -8.00 -7.63 -15.70
CA ALA A 38 -8.36 -6.23 -15.59
C ALA A 38 -9.38 -6.06 -14.46
N VAL A 39 -9.03 -5.31 -13.42
CA VAL A 39 -9.92 -5.04 -12.28
C VAL A 39 -10.36 -3.59 -12.35
N ILE A 40 -11.64 -3.37 -12.70
CA ILE A 40 -12.20 -2.03 -12.84
C ILE A 40 -12.70 -1.60 -11.47
N THR A 41 -12.01 -0.68 -10.81
CA THR A 41 -12.30 -0.26 -9.42
C THR A 41 -13.26 0.93 -9.38
N LYS A 42 -13.81 1.23 -8.19
CA LYS A 42 -14.70 2.39 -7.94
C LYS A 42 -16.00 2.37 -8.75
N THR A 43 -16.54 1.19 -9.07
CA THR A 43 -17.75 1.07 -9.90
C THR A 43 -19.00 1.68 -9.25
N ASP A 44 -18.98 1.90 -7.95
CA ASP A 44 -20.02 2.59 -7.18
C ASP A 44 -20.18 4.08 -7.55
N LEU A 45 -19.16 4.69 -8.17
CA LEU A 45 -19.18 6.10 -8.55
C LEU A 45 -19.82 6.38 -9.92
N ILE A 46 -20.16 5.34 -10.70
CA ILE A 46 -20.68 5.49 -12.06
C ILE A 46 -21.95 4.68 -12.31
N SER A 47 -22.74 5.09 -13.31
CA SER A 47 -23.93 4.35 -13.73
C SER A 47 -23.57 3.08 -14.49
N LYS A 48 -24.53 2.14 -14.57
CA LYS A 48 -24.35 0.87 -15.31
C LYS A 48 -24.06 1.09 -16.79
N GLU A 49 -24.66 2.11 -17.40
CA GLU A 49 -24.47 2.44 -18.82
C GLU A 49 -23.05 2.96 -19.06
N LYS A 50 -22.54 3.82 -18.17
CA LYS A 50 -21.15 4.30 -18.22
C LYS A 50 -20.16 3.17 -17.98
N LEU A 51 -20.47 2.25 -17.05
CA LEU A 51 -19.63 1.09 -16.79
C LEU A 51 -19.54 0.18 -18.01
N ALA A 52 -20.66 -0.10 -18.69
CA ALA A 52 -20.67 -0.91 -19.91
C ALA A 52 -19.79 -0.30 -21.01
N LEU A 53 -19.85 1.03 -21.19
CA LEU A 53 -18.97 1.74 -22.12
C LEU A 53 -17.49 1.64 -21.68
N ARG A 54 -17.22 1.81 -20.38
CA ARG A 54 -15.87 1.72 -19.81
C ARG A 54 -15.25 0.34 -20.07
N LEU A 55 -15.99 -0.74 -19.83
CA LEU A 55 -15.53 -2.11 -20.02
C LEU A 55 -15.10 -2.37 -21.48
N THR A 56 -15.85 -1.85 -22.45
CA THR A 56 -15.46 -1.92 -23.88
C THR A 56 -14.10 -1.25 -24.12
N GLY A 57 -13.85 -0.10 -23.50
CA GLY A 57 -12.57 0.59 -23.60
C GLY A 57 -11.40 -0.18 -22.95
N ILE A 58 -11.66 -0.89 -21.85
CA ILE A 58 -10.65 -1.72 -21.18
C ILE A 58 -10.22 -2.91 -22.05
N MET A 59 -11.15 -3.52 -22.77
CA MET A 59 -10.81 -4.58 -23.72
C MET A 59 -9.78 -4.11 -24.77
N ALA A 60 -9.92 -2.88 -25.24
CA ALA A 60 -9.01 -2.29 -26.23
C ALA A 60 -7.62 -1.94 -25.68
N LEU A 61 -7.45 -1.90 -24.35
CA LEU A 61 -6.14 -1.67 -23.74
C LEU A 61 -5.21 -2.87 -23.90
N ALA A 62 -5.72 -4.08 -24.11
CA ALA A 62 -4.88 -5.26 -24.27
C ALA A 62 -4.07 -5.15 -25.57
N GLN A 63 -2.77 -4.84 -25.45
CA GLN A 63 -1.85 -4.68 -26.57
C GLN A 63 -0.89 -5.87 -26.61
N GLY A 64 -1.13 -6.82 -27.52
CA GLY A 64 -0.29 -8.01 -27.66
C GLY A 64 -0.64 -9.17 -26.70
N PHE A 65 -1.79 -9.09 -26.01
CA PHE A 65 -2.35 -10.17 -25.22
C PHE A 65 -3.88 -10.07 -25.17
N VAL A 66 -4.54 -11.02 -24.49
CA VAL A 66 -5.97 -10.97 -24.16
C VAL A 66 -6.13 -11.01 -22.65
N TRP A 67 -7.12 -10.29 -22.13
CA TRP A 67 -7.51 -10.41 -20.74
C TRP A 67 -8.09 -11.82 -20.51
N ASP A 68 -7.57 -12.53 -19.52
CA ASP A 68 -8.18 -13.77 -19.03
C ASP A 68 -9.45 -13.45 -18.25
N GLU A 69 -9.46 -12.34 -17.49
CA GLU A 69 -10.63 -11.89 -16.74
C GLU A 69 -10.77 -10.36 -16.77
N ILE A 70 -12.01 -9.85 -16.76
CA ILE A 70 -12.34 -8.43 -16.65
C ILE A 70 -13.43 -8.26 -15.59
N ILE A 71 -13.07 -7.79 -14.40
CA ILE A 71 -13.96 -7.78 -13.23
C ILE A 71 -14.24 -6.34 -12.76
N PRO A 72 -15.50 -5.88 -12.81
CA PRO A 72 -15.91 -4.62 -12.20
C PRO A 72 -16.14 -4.76 -10.69
N VAL A 73 -15.34 -4.07 -9.87
CA VAL A 73 -15.38 -4.14 -8.40
C VAL A 73 -15.58 -2.78 -7.75
N SER A 74 -16.13 -2.81 -6.53
CA SER A 74 -16.01 -1.69 -5.60
C SER A 74 -15.61 -2.20 -4.23
N ALA A 75 -14.41 -1.84 -3.79
CA ALA A 75 -13.94 -2.13 -2.44
C ALA A 75 -14.74 -1.37 -1.38
N ALA A 76 -15.20 -0.14 -1.69
CA ALA A 76 -15.92 0.73 -0.76
C ALA A 76 -17.26 0.12 -0.30
N ILE A 77 -17.95 -0.61 -1.19
CA ILE A 77 -19.21 -1.29 -0.88
C ILE A 77 -19.10 -2.82 -0.94
N HIS A 78 -17.86 -3.34 -0.97
CA HIS A 78 -17.56 -4.77 -1.06
C HIS A 78 -18.25 -5.50 -2.24
N ASN A 79 -18.46 -4.82 -3.36
CA ASN A 79 -19.09 -5.39 -4.54
C ASN A 79 -18.07 -6.20 -5.37
N GLN A 80 -18.40 -7.47 -5.64
CA GLN A 80 -17.60 -8.44 -6.42
C GLN A 80 -16.18 -8.75 -5.89
N ILE A 81 -15.86 -8.37 -4.64
CA ILE A 81 -14.56 -8.68 -4.03
C ILE A 81 -14.38 -10.19 -3.83
N ASP A 82 -15.42 -10.88 -3.36
CA ASP A 82 -15.37 -12.34 -3.20
C ASP A 82 -15.23 -13.08 -4.54
N LEU A 83 -15.89 -12.57 -5.59
CA LEU A 83 -15.75 -13.11 -6.94
C LEU A 83 -14.31 -12.95 -7.46
N LEU A 84 -13.69 -11.79 -7.25
CA LEU A 84 -12.30 -11.57 -7.62
C LEU A 84 -11.38 -12.55 -6.89
N ASN A 85 -11.56 -12.72 -5.57
CA ASN A 85 -10.77 -13.67 -4.77
C ASN A 85 -10.94 -15.10 -5.28
N GLN A 86 -12.17 -15.50 -5.63
CA GLN A 86 -12.44 -16.82 -6.19
C GLN A 86 -11.73 -17.01 -7.55
N LEU A 87 -11.87 -16.06 -8.48
CA LEU A 87 -11.26 -16.16 -9.82
C LEU A 87 -9.73 -16.20 -9.76
N ILE A 88 -9.12 -15.47 -8.82
CA ILE A 88 -7.67 -15.56 -8.55
C ILE A 88 -7.32 -16.98 -8.11
N GLY A 89 -8.05 -17.52 -7.12
CA GLY A 89 -7.82 -18.88 -6.62
C GLY A 89 -7.97 -19.95 -7.71
N ASP A 90 -9.02 -19.86 -8.53
CA ASP A 90 -9.33 -20.81 -9.61
C ASP A 90 -8.29 -20.77 -10.75
N ASN A 91 -7.57 -19.65 -10.92
CA ASN A 91 -6.55 -19.48 -11.96
C ASN A 91 -5.11 -19.69 -11.47
N LEU A 92 -4.88 -19.84 -10.16
CA LEU A 92 -3.57 -20.14 -9.62
C LEU A 92 -3.22 -21.63 -9.78
N PRO A 93 -1.96 -21.97 -10.08
CA PRO A 93 -1.54 -23.36 -10.11
C PRO A 93 -1.58 -23.96 -8.71
N VAL A 94 -1.89 -25.26 -8.63
CA VAL A 94 -1.74 -26.01 -7.38
C VAL A 94 -0.26 -26.00 -6.98
N GLY A 95 0.02 -25.59 -5.75
CA GLY A 95 1.37 -25.52 -5.20
C GLY A 95 1.40 -25.77 -3.71
N PRO A 96 2.60 -25.99 -3.13
CA PRO A 96 2.74 -26.05 -1.69
C PRO A 96 2.38 -24.71 -1.06
N ALA A 97 1.96 -24.73 0.20
CA ALA A 97 1.94 -23.49 0.99
C ALA A 97 3.38 -23.01 1.15
N TYR A 98 3.73 -21.94 0.44
CA TYR A 98 5.08 -21.36 0.48
C TYR A 98 5.39 -20.69 1.82
N TYR A 99 4.36 -20.33 2.59
CA TYR A 99 4.48 -19.74 3.92
C TYR A 99 3.69 -20.57 4.95
N PRO A 100 4.24 -20.82 6.16
CA PRO A 100 3.50 -21.51 7.21
C PRO A 100 2.27 -20.71 7.64
N ALA A 101 1.15 -21.40 7.89
CA ALA A 101 -0.06 -20.77 8.40
C ALA A 101 0.23 -20.01 9.70
N GLY A 102 -0.06 -18.70 9.72
CA GLY A 102 0.18 -17.84 10.87
C GLY A 102 1.59 -17.22 10.97
N THR A 103 2.42 -17.33 9.93
CA THR A 103 3.71 -16.61 9.90
C THR A 103 3.49 -15.12 9.64
N THR A 104 3.32 -14.34 10.70
CA THR A 104 3.60 -12.89 10.69
C THR A 104 5.06 -12.72 11.05
N SER A 105 5.91 -12.37 10.07
CA SER A 105 7.28 -11.91 10.35
C SER A 105 7.22 -10.63 11.18
N ASP A 106 8.17 -10.41 12.09
CA ASP A 106 8.32 -9.12 12.79
C ASP A 106 8.57 -7.98 11.77
N GLN A 107 9.26 -8.27 10.66
CA GLN A 107 9.38 -7.31 9.55
C GLN A 107 8.03 -6.95 8.93
N ALA A 108 7.09 -7.89 8.86
CA ALA A 108 5.75 -7.60 8.37
C ALA A 108 4.96 -6.74 9.37
N ILE A 109 5.19 -6.92 10.68
CA ILE A 109 4.59 -6.10 11.73
C ILE A 109 5.19 -4.69 11.72
N GLU A 110 6.51 -4.55 11.66
CA GLU A 110 7.20 -3.25 11.57
C GLU A 110 6.78 -2.49 10.32
N GLN A 111 6.69 -3.16 9.17
CA GLN A 111 6.17 -2.56 7.94
C GLN A 111 4.71 -2.11 8.11
N LEU A 112 3.85 -2.93 8.73
CA LEU A 112 2.48 -2.57 9.01
C LEU A 112 2.38 -1.33 9.93
N ILE A 113 3.21 -1.26 10.97
CA ILE A 113 3.31 -0.10 11.87
C ILE A 113 3.75 1.15 11.09
N CYS A 114 4.80 1.03 10.26
CA CYS A 114 5.25 2.11 9.38
C CYS A 114 4.11 2.63 8.50
N GLU A 115 3.32 1.73 7.91
CA GLU A 115 2.19 2.08 7.05
C GLU A 115 1.08 2.80 7.82
N TYR A 116 0.72 2.37 9.03
CA TYR A 116 -0.23 3.10 9.86
C TYR A 116 0.25 4.52 10.22
N ILE A 117 1.53 4.68 10.52
CA ILE A 117 2.11 6.01 10.79
C ILE A 117 2.11 6.85 9.52
N ARG A 118 2.48 6.26 8.37
CA ARG A 118 2.51 6.93 7.07
C ARG A 118 1.11 7.37 6.66
N GLU A 119 0.11 6.51 6.78
CA GLU A 119 -1.29 6.83 6.50
C GLU A 119 -1.80 7.98 7.37
N ALA A 120 -1.56 7.91 8.69
CA ALA A 120 -1.92 8.98 9.61
C ALA A 120 -1.21 10.31 9.27
N ALA A 121 0.06 10.25 8.84
CA ALA A 121 0.83 11.41 8.41
C ALA A 121 0.32 12.03 7.11
N LEU A 122 -0.22 11.20 6.20
CA LEU A 122 -0.78 11.62 4.92
C LEU A 122 -2.22 12.14 5.02
N GLN A 123 -2.90 11.79 6.10
CA GLN A 123 -4.27 12.21 6.30
C GLN A 123 -4.37 13.74 6.35
N ASP A 124 -5.31 14.28 5.57
CA ASP A 124 -5.56 15.72 5.44
C ASP A 124 -4.34 16.53 4.93
N VAL A 125 -3.35 15.86 4.35
CA VAL A 125 -2.27 16.51 3.60
C VAL A 125 -2.67 16.55 2.12
N ARG A 126 -2.63 17.74 1.52
CA ARG A 126 -2.70 17.94 0.07
C ARG A 126 -1.41 18.64 -0.37
N GLU A 127 -1.02 18.49 -1.64
CA GLU A 127 0.24 18.98 -2.29
C GLU A 127 1.34 17.91 -2.43
N GLU A 128 2.64 18.26 -2.49
CA GLU A 128 3.77 17.38 -2.86
C GLU A 128 4.19 16.36 -1.77
N LEU A 129 3.63 16.48 -0.57
CA LEU A 129 3.96 15.64 0.59
C LEU A 129 3.69 14.14 0.43
N PRO A 130 2.64 13.67 -0.28
CA PRO A 130 2.35 12.25 -0.43
C PRO A 130 3.48 11.42 -1.03
N HIS A 131 4.27 12.02 -1.91
CA HIS A 131 5.37 11.34 -2.59
C HIS A 131 6.70 11.49 -1.86
N SER A 132 6.77 12.15 -0.71
CA SER A 132 8.03 12.52 -0.06
C SER A 132 8.08 12.16 1.43
N ILE A 133 7.18 11.26 1.88
CA ILE A 133 7.16 10.71 3.23
C ILE A 133 7.55 9.23 3.20
N MET A 134 8.48 8.86 4.06
CA MET A 134 8.81 7.47 4.40
C MET A 134 8.84 7.33 5.93
N VAL A 135 8.48 6.16 6.47
CA VAL A 135 8.57 5.86 7.89
C VAL A 135 9.48 4.66 8.11
N THR A 136 10.41 4.77 9.06
CA THR A 136 11.21 3.64 9.54
C THR A 136 10.98 3.42 11.03
N ILE A 137 11.05 2.16 11.47
CA ILE A 137 11.13 1.82 12.88
C ILE A 137 12.58 1.98 13.33
N ASP A 138 12.78 2.76 14.38
CA ASP A 138 14.08 2.93 15.04
C ASP A 138 14.25 1.90 16.16
N GLU A 139 13.17 1.62 16.90
CA GLU A 139 13.12 0.63 17.98
C GLU A 139 11.71 0.05 18.08
N PHE A 140 11.63 -1.28 18.20
CA PHE A 140 10.39 -2.00 18.51
C PHE A 140 10.70 -3.11 19.51
N GLY A 141 10.04 -3.08 20.66
CA GLY A 141 10.26 -4.08 21.70
C GLY A 141 9.09 -4.19 22.66
N GLU A 142 8.85 -5.39 23.17
CA GLU A 142 7.89 -5.59 24.25
C GLU A 142 8.48 -5.03 25.56
N ARG A 143 7.73 -4.14 26.20
CA ARG A 143 8.04 -3.64 27.52
C ARG A 143 7.70 -4.72 28.55
N GLU A 144 8.65 -5.05 29.42
CA GLU A 144 8.40 -5.91 30.57
C GLU A 144 7.45 -5.21 31.57
N GLU A 145 6.15 -5.28 31.30
CA GLU A 145 5.10 -4.71 32.15
C GLU A 145 4.17 -5.82 32.66
N LYS A 146 3.89 -5.82 33.97
CA LYS A 146 2.90 -6.74 34.56
C LYS A 146 1.49 -6.22 34.26
N GLY A 147 0.88 -6.73 33.19
CA GLY A 147 -0.49 -6.38 32.79
C GLY A 147 -1.24 -7.56 32.16
N SER A 148 -2.54 -7.39 31.93
CA SER A 148 -3.38 -8.39 31.26
C SER A 148 -3.25 -8.39 29.73
N ARG A 149 -2.50 -7.44 29.16
CA ARG A 149 -2.21 -7.34 27.72
C ARG A 149 -0.76 -6.93 27.47
N PRO A 150 -0.13 -7.38 26.38
CA PRO A 150 1.21 -6.94 25.98
C PRO A 150 1.29 -5.42 25.87
N PHE A 151 2.47 -4.87 26.15
CA PHE A 151 2.79 -3.46 25.98
C PHE A 151 4.05 -3.35 25.13
N TYR A 152 4.00 -2.60 24.02
CA TYR A 152 5.17 -2.38 23.17
C TYR A 152 5.68 -0.95 23.22
N ASP A 153 6.99 -0.78 23.21
CA ASP A 153 7.65 0.48 22.91
C ASP A 153 7.96 0.54 21.42
N VAL A 154 7.43 1.57 20.75
CA VAL A 154 7.64 1.83 19.31
C VAL A 154 8.25 3.22 19.16
N HIS A 155 9.47 3.28 18.62
CA HIS A 155 10.09 4.51 18.16
C HIS A 155 10.21 4.49 16.65
N ALA A 156 9.73 5.54 15.99
CA ALA A 156 9.73 5.63 14.55
C ALA A 156 10.14 7.02 14.06
N THR A 157 10.82 7.04 12.92
CA THR A 157 11.22 8.27 12.22
C THR A 157 10.41 8.45 10.95
N ILE A 158 9.77 9.61 10.82
CA ILE A 158 9.12 10.10 9.61
C ILE A 158 10.14 10.92 8.81
N HIS A 159 10.57 10.37 7.69
CA HIS A 159 11.49 10.99 6.75
C HIS A 159 10.74 11.90 5.78
N VAL A 160 11.26 13.12 5.61
CA VAL A 160 10.81 14.09 4.59
C VAL A 160 11.99 14.66 3.84
N GLU A 161 11.79 15.23 2.65
CA GLU A 161 12.89 15.75 1.83
C GLU A 161 13.27 17.20 2.15
N ARG A 162 12.32 18.00 2.64
CA ARG A 162 12.50 19.45 2.82
C ARG A 162 12.02 19.94 4.19
N ASP A 163 12.62 21.03 4.67
CA ASP A 163 12.24 21.66 5.95
C ASP A 163 10.79 22.16 5.96
N SER A 164 10.26 22.61 4.82
CA SER A 164 8.85 23.01 4.67
C SER A 164 7.91 21.84 4.99
N GLN A 165 8.24 20.64 4.52
CA GLN A 165 7.48 19.42 4.77
C GLN A 165 7.53 19.03 6.25
N ARG A 166 8.72 19.13 6.86
CA ARG A 166 8.87 18.94 8.31
C ARG A 166 7.99 19.92 9.10
N ALA A 167 7.96 21.19 8.70
CA ALA A 167 7.11 22.19 9.35
C ALA A 167 5.62 21.87 9.23
N ILE A 168 5.18 21.38 8.06
CA ILE A 168 3.79 20.97 7.82
C ILE A 168 3.41 19.78 8.71
N LEU A 169 4.25 18.75 8.78
CA LEU A 169 4.01 17.57 9.61
C LEU A 169 4.08 17.86 11.12
N LEU A 170 4.95 18.79 11.53
CA LEU A 170 5.03 19.22 12.92
C LEU A 170 3.77 19.98 13.32
N GLY A 171 3.31 20.92 12.48
CA GLY A 171 2.22 21.82 12.82
C GLY A 171 2.59 22.84 13.90
N HIS A 172 1.65 23.73 14.25
CA HIS A 172 1.88 24.74 15.27
C HIS A 172 2.13 24.08 16.63
N GLN A 173 3.30 24.34 17.23
CA GLN A 173 3.69 23.74 18.52
C GLN A 173 3.61 22.20 18.56
N GLY A 174 3.80 21.52 17.43
CA GLY A 174 3.73 20.05 17.37
C GLY A 174 2.32 19.48 17.33
N SER A 175 1.28 20.32 17.16
CA SER A 175 -0.12 19.89 17.21
C SER A 175 -0.43 18.77 16.21
N ARG A 176 0.09 18.89 14.99
CA ARG A 176 -0.17 17.91 13.93
C ARG A 176 0.58 16.61 14.18
N LEU A 177 1.84 16.67 14.60
CA LEU A 177 2.59 15.46 14.95
C LEU A 177 1.91 14.67 16.08
N LYS A 178 1.31 15.38 17.04
CA LYS A 178 0.51 14.77 18.10
C LYS A 178 -0.75 14.09 17.54
N GLU A 179 -1.47 14.72 16.61
CA GLU A 179 -2.63 14.12 15.96
C GLU A 179 -2.27 12.86 15.16
N ILE A 180 -1.17 12.91 14.40
CA ILE A 180 -0.61 11.76 13.68
C ILE A 180 -0.36 10.61 14.66
N GLY A 181 0.34 10.88 15.77
CA GLY A 181 0.63 9.88 16.80
C GLY A 181 -0.64 9.31 17.44
N ILE A 182 -1.67 10.12 17.70
CA ILE A 182 -2.94 9.65 18.26
C ILE A 182 -3.65 8.68 17.31
N ARG A 183 -3.71 9.01 16.02
CA ARG A 183 -4.39 8.19 15.00
C ARG A 183 -3.63 6.88 14.77
N ALA A 184 -2.34 6.98 14.44
CA ALA A 184 -1.49 5.81 14.20
C ALA A 184 -1.50 4.85 15.39
N ARG A 185 -1.37 5.37 16.63
CA ARG A 185 -1.39 4.55 17.84
C ARG A 185 -2.69 3.75 17.97
N ALA A 186 -3.84 4.37 17.69
CA ALA A 186 -5.12 3.68 17.78
C ALA A 186 -5.22 2.51 16.77
N ASP A 187 -4.66 2.67 15.58
CA ASP A 187 -4.70 1.64 14.53
C ASP A 187 -3.72 0.50 14.84
N ILE A 188 -2.51 0.84 15.29
CA ILE A 188 -1.48 -0.13 15.71
C ILE A 188 -1.96 -0.94 16.93
N GLU A 189 -2.54 -0.31 17.95
CA GLU A 189 -3.08 -1.03 19.13
C GLU A 189 -4.15 -2.06 18.74
N ARG A 190 -4.98 -1.76 17.73
CA ARG A 190 -5.98 -2.70 17.22
C ARG A 190 -5.33 -3.84 16.45
N ALA A 191 -4.34 -3.54 15.60
CA ALA A 191 -3.63 -4.55 14.82
C ALA A 191 -2.84 -5.53 15.70
N LEU A 192 -2.15 -5.03 16.73
CA LEU A 192 -1.34 -5.84 17.65
C LEU A 192 -2.13 -6.47 18.79
N VAL A 193 -3.39 -6.04 19.00
CA VAL A 193 -4.19 -6.42 20.18
C VAL A 193 -3.42 -6.14 21.49
N ALA A 194 -2.73 -4.99 21.53
CA ALA A 194 -1.79 -4.62 22.58
C ALA A 194 -1.94 -3.15 23.00
N LYS A 195 -1.26 -2.73 24.08
CA LYS A 195 -0.97 -1.30 24.29
C LYS A 195 0.35 -0.96 23.61
N ILE A 196 0.51 0.30 23.21
CA ILE A 196 1.83 0.78 22.80
C ILE A 196 2.13 2.16 23.39
N PHE A 197 3.42 2.42 23.57
CA PHE A 197 3.97 3.76 23.51
C PHE A 197 4.48 4.02 22.09
N LEU A 198 4.14 5.18 21.52
CA LEU A 198 4.56 5.58 20.18
C LEU A 198 5.34 6.89 20.25
N GLY A 199 6.65 6.81 20.07
CA GLY A 199 7.56 7.94 19.91
C GLY A 199 7.79 8.25 18.44
N LEU A 200 7.39 9.44 17.99
CA LEU A 200 7.58 9.89 16.61
C LEU A 200 8.64 10.99 16.52
N HIS A 201 9.56 10.86 15.57
CA HIS A 201 10.54 11.87 15.21
C HIS A 201 10.42 12.25 13.72
N ILE A 202 10.61 13.52 13.36
CA ILE A 202 10.62 13.95 11.96
C ILE A 202 12.04 14.32 11.55
N LYS A 203 12.56 13.65 10.52
CA LYS A 203 13.92 13.85 10.00
C LYS A 203 13.89 14.34 8.55
N VAL A 204 14.60 15.44 8.27
CA VAL A 204 14.84 15.87 6.89
C VAL A 204 15.97 15.03 6.29
N SER A 205 15.61 14.17 5.34
CA SER A 205 16.50 13.29 4.57
C SER A 205 16.47 13.75 3.13
N LYS A 206 17.37 14.67 2.75
CA LYS A 206 17.35 15.30 1.43
C LYS A 206 17.55 14.28 0.31
N GLU A 207 16.74 14.38 -0.74
CA GLU A 207 16.85 13.59 -1.97
C GLU A 207 16.91 12.06 -1.74
N TRP A 208 16.30 11.57 -0.66
CA TRP A 208 16.39 10.16 -0.28
C TRP A 208 15.87 9.22 -1.37
N GLN A 209 14.89 9.67 -2.17
CA GLN A 209 14.33 8.91 -3.30
C GLN A 209 15.34 8.67 -4.43
N ARG A 210 16.41 9.48 -4.50
CA ARG A 210 17.43 9.43 -5.55
C ARG A 210 18.79 8.93 -5.06
N ASP A 211 18.95 8.72 -3.76
CA ASP A 211 20.18 8.21 -3.17
C ASP A 211 20.04 6.70 -2.93
N PRO A 212 20.69 5.84 -3.73
CA PRO A 212 20.60 4.39 -3.59
C PRO A 212 20.99 3.88 -2.21
N LYS A 213 21.93 4.56 -1.52
CA LYS A 213 22.35 4.17 -0.16
C LYS A 213 21.29 4.51 0.88
N LEU A 214 20.56 5.61 0.68
CA LEU A 214 19.42 5.94 1.53
C LEU A 214 18.23 5.04 1.24
N LEU A 215 17.94 4.74 -0.03
CA LEU A 215 16.93 3.76 -0.40
C LEU A 215 17.19 2.41 0.26
N GLU A 216 18.41 1.89 0.19
CA GLU A 216 18.81 0.65 0.84
C GLU A 216 18.60 0.69 2.36
N ARG A 217 19.04 1.77 3.02
CA ARG A 217 18.84 1.96 4.47
C ARG A 217 17.38 2.15 4.88
N LEU A 218 16.55 2.66 3.98
CA LEU A 218 15.11 2.87 4.18
C LEU A 218 14.28 1.63 3.80
N GLY A 219 14.93 0.50 3.49
CA GLY A 219 14.26 -0.77 3.21
C GLY A 219 13.89 -1.00 1.74
N PHE A 220 14.43 -0.21 0.81
CA PHE A 220 14.25 -0.36 -0.64
C PHE A 220 15.45 -1.01 -1.37
N GLY A 221 16.40 -1.58 -0.64
CA GLY A 221 17.51 -2.32 -1.22
C GLY A 221 17.09 -3.74 -1.61
N ASP A 222 17.76 -4.31 -2.61
CA ASP A 222 17.63 -5.72 -2.99
C ASP A 222 18.23 -6.61 -1.89
N ASN A 223 17.52 -6.77 -0.77
CA ASN A 223 17.80 -7.84 0.19
C ASN A 223 16.78 -8.97 -0.04
N HIS A 224 17.08 -9.79 -1.04
CA HIS A 224 16.61 -11.17 -1.19
C HIS A 224 17.81 -12.10 -1.23
#